data_AF-A0A378SG73-F1
#
_entry.id   AF-A0A378SG73-F1
#
_cell.length_a   1.000
_cell.length_b   1.000
_cell.length_c   1.000
_cell.angle_alpha   90.00
_cell.angle_beta   90.00
_cell.angle_gamma   90.00
#
_symmetry.space_group_name_H-M   'P 1'
#
loop_
_entity.id
_entity.type
_entity.pdbx_description
1 polymer ?
#
loop_
_entity_poly.entity_id
_entity_poly.type
_entity_poly.pdbx_seq_one_letter_code
_entity_poly.pdbx_strand_id
1 'polypeptide(L)'
;MLAHAFLAVATAIERDTTATPAGLIALTVNEFRRLFDALLLATTHTIETLLAWSRWRRRHQYRARLSHYKRREHSASEPRTPIIMRPAGVE
;
A
#
# COMPACT_ATOMS: atom_id res chain seq x y z
N MET A 1 -7.30 -12.85 6.85
CA MET A 1 -8.67 -12.74 6.32
C MET A 1 -8.75 -11.96 5.01
N LEU A 2 -8.17 -10.75 4.91
CA LEU A 2 -8.18 -9.92 3.69
C LEU A 2 -7.69 -10.62 2.40
N ALA A 3 -6.59 -11.37 2.46
CA ALA A 3 -6.09 -12.09 1.29
C ALA A 3 -7.06 -13.18 0.82
N HIS A 4 -7.74 -13.86 1.75
CA HIS A 4 -8.73 -14.87 1.40
C HIS A 4 -10.02 -14.26 0.88
N ALA A 5 -10.45 -13.14 1.47
CA ALA A 5 -11.57 -12.35 0.96
C ALA A 5 -11.29 -11.84 -0.47
N PHE A 6 -10.06 -11.36 -0.73
CA PHE A 6 -9.63 -10.98 -2.07
C PHE A 6 -9.73 -12.15 -3.06
N LEU A 7 -9.16 -13.31 -2.72
CA LEU A 7 -9.23 -14.49 -3.58
C LEU A 7 -10.66 -14.98 -3.78
N ALA A 8 -11.49 -14.95 -2.73
CA ALA A 8 -12.88 -15.37 -2.79
C ALA A 8 -13.73 -14.45 -3.67
N VAL A 9 -13.58 -13.14 -3.51
CA VAL A 9 -14.25 -12.13 -4.35
C VAL A 9 -13.77 -12.24 -5.79
N ALA A 10 -12.46 -12.35 -6.03
CA ALA A 10 -11.91 -12.50 -7.38
C ALA A 10 -12.43 -13.77 -8.08
N THR A 11 -12.55 -14.87 -7.34
CA THR A 11 -13.12 -16.11 -7.85
C THR A 11 -14.63 -15.99 -8.12
N ALA A 12 -15.37 -15.33 -7.23
CA ALA A 12 -16.80 -15.12 -7.40
C ALA A 12 -17.10 -14.25 -8.63
N ILE A 13 -16.32 -13.19 -8.84
CA ILE A 13 -16.41 -12.33 -10.03
C ILE A 13 -16.12 -13.15 -11.29
N GLU A 14 -15.06 -13.95 -11.30
CA GLU A 14 -14.70 -14.77 -12.46
C GLU A 14 -15.85 -15.72 -12.86
N ARG A 15 -16.47 -16.38 -11.89
CA ARG A 15 -17.61 -17.27 -12.11
C ARG A 15 -18.85 -16.58 -12.65
N ASP A 16 -19.08 -15.32 -12.26
CA ASP A 16 -20.22 -14.53 -12.72
C ASP A 16 -20.02 -14.04 -14.17
N THR A 17 -18.76 -13.77 -14.53
CA THR A 17 -18.39 -13.30 -15.88
C THR A 17 -18.16 -14.42 -16.88
N THR A 18 -17.74 -15.61 -16.42
CA THR A 18 -17.35 -16.73 -17.26
C THR A 18 -18.28 -17.91 -17.00
N ALA A 19 -19.05 -18.29 -18.01
CA ALA A 19 -19.78 -19.54 -17.96
C ALA A 19 -18.79 -20.71 -17.84
N THR A 20 -19.01 -21.59 -16.86
CA THR A 20 -18.17 -22.79 -16.71
C THR A 20 -18.26 -23.62 -17.99
N PRO A 21 -17.14 -23.87 -18.69
CA PRO A 21 -17.17 -24.64 -19.92
C PRO A 21 -17.71 -26.05 -19.70
N ALA A 22 -18.39 -26.60 -20.70
CA ALA A 22 -18.91 -27.96 -20.63
C ALA A 22 -17.78 -28.96 -20.35
N GLY A 23 -17.97 -29.80 -19.33
CA GLY A 23 -16.97 -30.80 -18.90
C GLY A 23 -15.96 -30.30 -17.85
N LEU A 24 -16.06 -29.05 -17.38
CA LEU A 24 -15.24 -28.52 -16.28
C LEU A 24 -16.09 -28.18 -15.05
N ILE A 25 -15.45 -28.18 -13.89
CA ILE A 25 -16.06 -27.65 -12.66
C ILE A 25 -15.85 -26.13 -12.59
N ALA A 26 -16.74 -25.43 -11.87
CA ALA A 26 -16.63 -23.99 -11.69
C ALA A 26 -15.34 -23.60 -10.94
N LEU A 27 -14.62 -22.61 -11.46
CA LEU A 27 -13.30 -22.20 -10.94
C LEU A 27 -13.34 -21.99 -9.44
N THR A 28 -12.58 -22.74 -8.66
CA THR A 28 -12.63 -22.64 -7.19
C THR A 28 -11.64 -21.61 -6.66
N VAL A 29 -11.87 -21.10 -5.43
CA VAL A 29 -10.95 -20.15 -4.77
C VAL A 29 -9.56 -20.76 -4.62
N ASN A 30 -9.52 -22.08 -4.39
CA ASN A 30 -8.27 -22.82 -4.31
C ASN A 30 -7.57 -22.89 -5.66
N GLU A 31 -8.31 -23.05 -6.75
CA GLU A 31 -7.76 -23.13 -8.10
C GLU A 31 -7.27 -21.77 -8.60
N PHE A 32 -8.06 -20.71 -8.39
CA PHE A 32 -7.65 -19.33 -8.68
C PHE A 32 -6.38 -18.94 -7.90
N ARG A 33 -6.26 -19.34 -6.62
CA ARG A 33 -5.02 -19.18 -5.84
C ARG A 33 -3.83 -19.86 -6.51
N ARG A 34 -3.98 -21.13 -6.92
CA ARG A 34 -2.88 -21.90 -7.55
C ARG A 34 -2.41 -21.25 -8.85
N LEU A 35 -3.32 -20.71 -9.65
CA LEU A 35 -2.99 -19.96 -10.87
C LEU A 35 -2.34 -18.62 -10.58
N PHE A 36 -2.86 -17.87 -9.61
CA PHE A 36 -2.29 -16.59 -9.19
C PHE A 36 -0.86 -16.74 -8.67
N ASP A 37 -0.61 -17.79 -7.88
CA ASP A 37 0.71 -18.11 -7.38
C ASP A 37 1.65 -18.55 -8.52
N ALA A 38 1.17 -19.37 -9.47
CA ALA A 38 1.94 -19.76 -10.64
C ALA A 38 2.31 -18.55 -11.53
N LEU A 39 1.40 -17.58 -11.67
CA LEU A 39 1.63 -16.33 -12.39
C LEU A 39 2.71 -15.48 -11.70
N LEU A 40 2.68 -15.36 -10.36
CA LEU A 40 3.69 -14.65 -9.58
C LEU A 40 5.07 -15.35 -9.62
N LEU A 41 5.10 -16.66 -9.80
CA LEU A 41 6.33 -17.44 -9.90
C LEU A 41 6.89 -17.51 -11.33
N ALA A 42 6.05 -17.42 -12.35
CA ALA A 42 6.46 -17.38 -13.76
C ALA A 42 7.07 -16.02 -14.15
N THR A 43 6.76 -14.96 -13.41
CA THR A 43 7.44 -13.66 -13.59
C THR A 43 8.91 -13.75 -13.14
N THR A 44 9.85 -13.33 -14.00
CA THR A 44 11.32 -13.33 -13.79
C THR A 44 11.82 -12.41 -12.66
N HIS A 45 10.92 -11.96 -11.79
CA HIS A 45 11.24 -11.21 -10.58
C HIS A 45 11.42 -12.17 -9.42
N THR A 46 12.65 -12.24 -8.90
CA THR A 46 12.89 -13.06 -7.72
C THR A 46 12.06 -12.54 -6.55
N ILE A 47 11.52 -13.43 -5.72
CA ILE A 47 10.84 -13.05 -4.46
C ILE A 47 11.76 -12.17 -3.60
N GLU A 48 13.08 -12.37 -3.68
CA GLU A 48 14.08 -11.48 -3.07
C GLU A 48 14.03 -10.06 -3.61
N THR A 49 13.77 -9.87 -4.91
CA THR A 49 13.49 -8.57 -5.52
C THR A 49 12.22 -7.98 -4.95
N LEU A 50 11.13 -8.75 -4.86
CA LEU A 50 9.86 -8.30 -4.30
C LEU A 50 9.97 -7.91 -2.81
N LEU A 51 10.75 -8.66 -2.04
CA LEU A 51 10.97 -8.42 -0.62
C LEU A 51 12.03 -7.36 -0.35
N ALA A 52 13.08 -7.26 -1.16
CA ALA A 52 14.02 -6.15 -1.11
C ALA A 52 13.29 -4.84 -1.43
N TRP A 53 12.42 -4.86 -2.44
CA TRP A 53 11.55 -3.75 -2.78
C TRP A 53 10.56 -3.41 -1.65
N SER A 54 9.93 -4.41 -1.05
CA SER A 54 9.07 -4.23 0.12
C SER A 54 9.81 -3.62 1.32
N ARG A 55 11.02 -4.10 1.61
CA ARG A 55 11.85 -3.61 2.74
C ARG A 55 12.37 -2.21 2.49
N TRP A 56 12.88 -1.95 1.29
CA TRP A 56 13.32 -0.63 0.86
C TRP A 56 12.20 0.39 1.00
N ARG A 57 11.02 0.07 0.46
CA ARG A 57 9.82 0.92 0.53
C ARG A 57 9.45 1.24 1.98
N ARG A 58 9.33 0.22 2.83
CA ARG A 58 8.94 0.40 4.25
C ARG A 58 9.97 1.20 5.04
N ARG A 59 11.26 0.99 4.78
CA ARG A 59 12.35 1.77 5.41
C ARG A 59 12.31 3.23 4.99
N HIS A 60 12.02 3.50 3.72
CA HIS A 60 11.91 4.87 3.22
C HIS A 60 10.69 5.59 3.79
N GLN A 61 9.55 4.91 3.91
CA GLN A 61 8.35 5.42 4.59
C GLN A 61 8.63 5.79 6.05
N TYR A 62 9.33 4.91 6.78
CA TYR A 62 9.71 5.18 8.16
C TYR A 62 10.60 6.42 8.27
N ARG A 63 11.58 6.57 7.37
CA ARG A 63 12.44 7.76 7.30
C ARG A 63 11.66 9.04 7.03
N ALA A 64 10.76 9.03 6.05
CA ALA A 64 9.89 10.18 5.76
C ALA A 64 9.01 10.55 6.97
N ARG A 65 8.47 9.55 7.66
CA ARG A 65 7.69 9.72 8.89
C ARG A 65 8.53 10.41 9.97
N LEU A 66 9.75 9.95 10.22
CA LEU A 66 10.66 10.56 11.19
C LEU A 66 11.00 12.02 10.88
N SER A 67 11.36 12.34 9.63
CA SER A 67 11.67 13.72 9.24
C SER A 67 10.47 14.66 9.41
N HIS A 68 9.26 14.17 9.10
CA HIS A 68 8.03 14.93 9.31
C HIS A 68 7.79 15.22 10.79
N TYR A 69 7.94 14.22 11.68
CA TYR A 69 7.78 14.44 13.12
C TYR A 69 8.83 15.40 13.68
N LYS A 70 10.11 15.26 13.29
CA LYS A 70 11.17 16.20 13.71
C LYS A 70 10.88 17.63 13.28
N ARG A 71 10.42 17.85 12.04
CA ARG A 71 10.05 19.20 11.57
C ARG A 71 8.87 19.77 12.34
N ARG A 72 7.86 18.95 12.65
CA ARG A 72 6.72 19.37 13.47
C ARG A 72 7.15 19.77 14.88
N GLU A 73 8.00 18.98 15.52
CA GLU A 73 8.54 19.29 16.85
C GLU A 73 9.38 20.57 16.81
N HIS A 74 10.20 20.75 15.78
CA HIS A 74 11.00 21.97 15.61
C HIS A 74 10.13 23.21 15.45
N SER A 75 9.11 23.17 14.58
CA SER A 75 8.14 24.27 14.41
C SER A 75 7.22 24.49 15.61
N ALA A 76 7.14 23.53 16.54
CA ALA A 76 6.41 23.66 17.80
C ALA A 76 7.31 24.19 18.93
N SER A 77 8.61 23.91 18.88
CA SER A 77 9.62 24.41 19.83
C SER A 77 10.15 25.80 19.49
N GLU A 78 10.04 26.24 18.24
CA GLU A 78 10.31 27.62 17.87
C GLU A 78 9.22 28.49 18.49
N PRO A 79 9.56 29.44 19.38
CA PRO A 79 8.57 30.33 19.96
C PRO A 79 7.89 31.03 18.79
N ARG A 80 6.58 30.79 18.62
CA ARG A 80 5.77 31.55 17.67
C ARG A 80 5.82 32.98 18.18
N THR A 81 6.78 33.76 17.72
CA THR A 81 6.83 35.19 17.98
C THR A 81 5.52 35.70 17.42
N PRO A 82 4.57 36.19 18.26
CA PRO A 82 3.40 36.81 17.71
C PRO A 82 3.93 37.94 16.85
N ILE A 83 3.51 37.99 15.58
CA ILE A 83 3.73 39.17 14.73
C ILE A 83 2.90 40.27 15.41
N ILE A 84 3.49 40.93 16.42
CA ILE A 84 2.95 42.13 17.02
C ILE A 84 3.09 43.16 15.92
N MET A 85 1.95 43.43 15.28
CA MET A 85 1.73 44.52 14.36
C MET A 85 2.27 45.79 15.02
N ARG A 86 3.43 46.26 14.53
CA ARG A 86 4.07 47.49 15.00
C ARG A 86 3.10 48.64 14.73
N PRO A 87 2.63 49.41 15.74
CA PRO A 87 1.74 50.53 15.47
C PRO A 87 2.51 51.59 14.66
N ALA A 88 1.81 52.14 13.67
CA ALA A 88 2.25 53.27 12.87
C ALA A 88 2.07 54.58 13.68
N GLY A 89 3.04 55.50 13.57
CA GLY A 89 3.05 56.82 14.23
C GLY A 89 3.40 56.71 15.73
N VAL A 90 4.07 57.63 16.40
CA VAL A 90 4.09 59.12 16.41
C VAL A 90 5.42 59.44 17.16
N GLU A 91 6.34 60.33 16.78
CA GLU A 91 6.35 61.75 16.38
C GLU A 91 7.52 62.08 15.46
#